data_AF-A0A968DIG4-F1
#
_entry.id   AF-A0A968DIG4-F1
#
_cell.length_a   1.000
_cell.length_b   1.000
_cell.length_c   1.000
_cell.angle_alpha   90.00
_cell.angle_beta   90.00
_cell.angle_gamma   90.00
#
_symmetry.space_group_name_H-M   'P 1'
#
loop_
_entity.id
_entity.type
_entity.pdbx_description
1 polymer ?
#
loop_
_entity_poly.entity_id
_entity_poly.type
_entity_poly.pdbx_seq_one_letter_code
_entity_poly.pdbx_strand_id
1 'polypeptide(L)' 'GVGVDHKRYLVSEKSVLGYRGIKEFIDEFDPLGIMNPGKLLD' A
#
# COMPACT_ATOMS: atom_id res chain seq x y z
N GLY A 1 -6.09 10.24 4.44
CA GLY A 1 -5.06 9.18 4.59
C GLY A 1 -5.75 7.84 4.52
N VAL A 2 -5.11 6.80 3.97
CA VAL A 2 -5.74 5.48 3.77
C VAL A 2 -6.04 4.82 5.12
N GLY A 3 -5.01 4.48 5.90
CA GLY A 3 -5.21 3.80 7.19
C GLY A 3 -5.87 2.43 7.03
N VAL A 4 -6.09 1.73 8.14
CA VAL A 4 -6.68 0.38 8.14
C VAL A 4 -8.13 0.38 7.63
N ASP A 5 -8.91 1.42 7.96
CA ASP A 5 -10.33 1.48 7.63
C ASP A 5 -10.61 1.70 6.13
N HIS A 6 -9.68 2.35 5.42
CA HIS A 6 -9.85 2.68 3.99
C HIS A 6 -9.05 1.77 3.05
N LYS A 7 -8.20 0.88 3.60
CA LYS A 7 -7.33 -0.04 2.84
C LYS A 7 -8.10 -0.89 1.83
N ARG A 8 -9.31 -1.36 2.18
CA ARG A 8 -10.15 -2.20 1.31
C ARG A 8 -10.58 -1.53 0.00
N TYR A 9 -10.60 -0.19 -0.05
CA TYR A 9 -10.98 0.57 -1.23
C TYR A 9 -9.79 0.89 -2.15
N LEU A 10 -8.57 0.65 -1.67
CA LEU A 10 -7.35 1.10 -2.36
C LEU A 10 -7.20 0.49 -3.75
N VAL A 11 -7.54 -0.80 -3.91
CA VAL A 11 -7.49 -1.49 -5.21
C VAL A 11 -8.50 -0.90 -6.19
N SER A 12 -9.71 -0.57 -5.74
CA SER A 12 -10.73 0.06 -6.59
C SER A 12 -10.38 1.51 -6.95
N GLU A 13 -9.76 2.27 -6.05
CA GLU A 13 -9.41 3.68 -6.27
C GLU A 13 -8.16 3.86 -7.14
N LYS A 14 -7.19 2.94 -7.02
CA LYS A 14 -5.89 3.04 -7.70
C LYS A 14 -5.74 2.11 -8.89
N SER A 15 -6.75 1.29 -9.17
CA SER A 15 -6.69 0.15 -10.09
C SER A 15 -5.63 -0.88 -9.66
N VAL A 16 -5.67 -2.05 -10.31
CA VAL A 16 -4.68 -3.12 -10.09
C VAL A 16 -3.25 -2.64 -10.43
N LEU A 17 -3.09 -1.82 -11.48
CA LEU A 17 -1.78 -1.32 -11.89
C LEU A 17 -1.19 -0.36 -10.85
N GLY A 18 -1.99 0.60 -10.37
CA GLY A 18 -1.54 1.53 -9.34
C GLY A 18 -1.25 0.85 -8.01
N TYR A 19 -2.06 -0.13 -7.62
CA TYR A 19 -1.79 -0.94 -6.44
C TYR A 19 -0.43 -1.66 -6.53
N ARG A 20 -0.13 -2.27 -7.68
CA ARG A 20 1.15 -2.94 -7.92
C ARG A 20 2.34 -1.97 -7.85
N GLY A 21 2.24 -0.81 -8.50
CA GLY A 21 3.31 0.18 -8.45
C GLY A 21 3.60 0.70 -7.03
N ILE A 22 2.55 0.88 -6.22
CA ILE A 22 2.72 1.25 -4.80
C ILE A 22 3.41 0.12 -4.03
N LYS A 23 3.07 -1.15 -4.31
CA LYS A 23 3.72 -2.30 -3.68
C LYS A 23 5.21 -2.36 -4.01
N GLU A 24 5.56 -2.27 -5.28
CA GLU A 24 6.96 -2.27 -5.74
C GLU A 24 7.75 -1.11 -5.12
N PHE A 25 7.14 0.07 -5.00
CA PHE A 25 7.77 1.20 -4.31
C PHE A 25 8.03 0.91 -2.82
N ILE A 26 7.07 0.32 -2.10
CA ILE A 26 7.29 -0.04 -0.68
C ILE A 26 8.39 -1.11 -0.57
N ASP A 27 8.38 -2.12 -1.42
CA ASP A 27 9.36 -3.20 -1.37
C ASP A 27 10.80 -2.68 -1.62
N GLU A 28 10.97 -1.65 -2.47
CA GLU A 28 12.26 -1.02 -2.74
C GLU A 28 12.72 -0.07 -1.61
N PHE A 29 11.80 0.75 -1.07
CA PHE A 29 12.14 1.86 -0.17
C PHE A 29 11.92 1.55 1.32
N ASP A 30 11.14 0.52 1.66
CA ASP A 30 10.93 0.01 3.02
C ASP A 30 10.95 -1.53 3.04
N PRO A 31 12.07 -2.17 2.65
CA PRO A 31 12.17 -3.64 2.58
C PRO A 31 12.00 -4.34 3.93
N LEU A 32 12.13 -3.59 5.03
CA LEU A 32 11.94 -4.08 6.40
C LEU A 32 10.52 -3.83 6.93
N GLY A 33 9.67 -3.10 6.19
CA GLY A 33 8.29 -2.84 6.54
C GLY A 33 8.10 -2.04 7.83
N ILE A 34 9.05 -1.17 8.19
CA ILE A 34 9.03 -0.44 9.46
C ILE A 34 8.24 0.87 9.38
N MET A 35 7.97 1.37 8.18
CA MET A 35 7.26 2.63 7.96
C MET A 35 5.75 2.42 7.98
N ASN A 36 5.14 2.55 9.17
CA ASN A 36 3.69 2.44 9.38
C ASN A 36 3.11 1.08 8.88
N PRO A 37 3.56 -0.04 9.46
CA PRO A 37 3.17 -1.38 9.03
C PRO A 37 1.63 -1.56 8.99
N GLY A 38 1.16 -2.23 7.94
CA GLY A 38 -0.24 -2.62 7.78
C GLY A 38 -1.23 -1.51 7.38
N LYS A 39 -0.83 -0.23 7.34
CA LYS A 39 -1.75 0.89 7.07
C LYS A 39 -2.05 1.15 5.60
N LEU A 40 -1.24 0.66 4.67
CA LEU A 40 -1.37 0.95 3.24
C LEU A 40 -1.53 -0.33 2.42
N LEU A 41 -0.58 -1.25 2.53
CA LEU A 41 -0.59 -2.56 1.86
C LEU A 41 -0.41 -3.68 2.89
N ASP A 42 -0.82 -4.90 2.55
CA ASP A 42 -0.54 -6.13 3.32
C ASP A 42 0.80 -6.74 2.88
#